data_AF-A9KTD4-F1
#
_entry.id   AF-A9KTD4-F1
#
_cell.length_a   1.000
_cell.length_b   1.000
_cell.length_c   1.000
_cell.angle_alpha   90.00
_cell.angle_beta   90.00
_cell.angle_gamma   90.00
#
_symmetry.space_group_name_H-M   'P 1'
#
loop_
_entity.id
_entity.type
_entity.pdbx_description
1 polymer ?
#
loop_
_entity_poly.entity_id
_entity_poly.type
_entity_poly.pdbx_seq_one_letter_code
_entity_poly.pdbx_strand_id
1 'polypeptide(L)'
;MLGVSNTSVMNMENAIRGARNPMNSWARMDSYYNDAHEYVLGENDLNLAKRLCGAGSDHRKFIRQILVSVDITAPMYWWKEYDTYKVATVANSTSTMHKIHNKPFELDDFSHDHMTEESKEKFQAYIDYMETIRQKFVETKEKAYWYDLIQLLPSSYNQLRTCTLNYETLVNIYHARKNHKLKEWHTLCDWIKTLPYASDLITFTDGE
;
A
#
# COMPACT_ATOMS: atom_id res chain seq x y z
N MET A 1 -12.01 3.57 6.63
CA MET A 1 -11.83 3.34 5.17
C MET A 1 -10.38 3.57 4.75
N LEU A 2 -9.79 2.67 3.95
CA LEU A 2 -8.41 2.78 3.48
C LEU A 2 -8.30 3.85 2.38
N GLY A 3 -7.27 4.69 2.45
CA GLY A 3 -6.96 5.71 1.46
C GLY A 3 -5.63 5.44 0.76
N VAL A 4 -5.56 5.75 -0.54
CA VAL A 4 -4.34 5.63 -1.36
C VAL A 4 -4.10 6.92 -2.12
N SER A 5 -2.87 7.43 -2.10
CA SER A 5 -2.48 8.69 -2.76
C SER A 5 -1.01 8.68 -3.18
N ASN A 6 -0.57 9.72 -3.91
CA ASN A 6 0.84 9.94 -4.30
C ASN A 6 1.52 8.71 -4.92
N THR A 7 0.81 8.03 -5.83
CA THR A 7 1.35 6.84 -6.51
C THR A 7 2.37 7.24 -7.57
N SER A 8 3.52 6.56 -7.57
CA SER A 8 4.56 6.68 -8.58
C SER A 8 5.09 5.30 -8.98
N VAL A 9 5.08 5.01 -10.28
CA VAL A 9 5.66 3.80 -10.86
C VAL A 9 6.92 4.17 -11.61
N MET A 10 8.02 3.48 -11.31
CA MET A 10 9.35 3.84 -11.75
C MET A 10 10.08 2.65 -12.38
N ASN A 11 11.09 2.97 -13.19
CA ASN A 11 12.08 2.02 -13.70
C ASN A 11 11.54 0.96 -14.70
N MET A 12 10.42 1.24 -15.37
CA MET A 12 9.82 0.36 -16.38
C MET A 12 10.77 0.10 -17.56
N GLU A 13 11.44 1.14 -18.07
CA GLU A 13 12.40 1.02 -19.19
C GLU A 13 13.51 0.04 -18.90
N ASN A 14 14.22 0.22 -17.78
CA ASN A 14 15.32 -0.68 -17.41
C ASN A 14 14.84 -2.10 -17.14
N ALA A 15 13.65 -2.28 -16.56
CA ALA A 15 13.07 -3.60 -16.34
C ALA A 15 12.85 -4.33 -17.66
N ILE A 16 12.24 -3.68 -18.66
CA ILE A 16 11.98 -4.26 -19.98
C ILE A 16 13.28 -4.48 -20.76
N ARG A 17 14.21 -3.52 -20.74
CA ARG A 17 15.55 -3.67 -21.33
C ARG A 17 16.27 -4.89 -20.74
N GLY A 18 16.20 -5.06 -19.42
CA GLY A 18 16.76 -6.20 -18.70
C GLY A 18 16.10 -7.54 -19.06
N ALA A 19 14.78 -7.55 -19.29
CA ALA A 19 14.05 -8.74 -19.73
C ALA A 19 14.53 -9.28 -21.08
N ARG A 20 15.12 -8.43 -21.94
CA ARG A 20 15.63 -8.80 -23.27
C ARG A 20 17.06 -9.36 -23.27
N ASN A 21 17.83 -9.18 -22.19
CA ASN A 21 19.22 -9.60 -22.07
C ASN A 21 19.43 -11.11 -22.36
N PRO A 22 18.64 -12.06 -21.81
CA PRO A 22 18.93 -13.48 -21.96
C PRO A 22 18.97 -13.98 -23.41
N MET A 23 18.21 -13.34 -24.30
CA MET A 23 18.12 -13.69 -25.71
C MET A 23 18.80 -12.67 -26.62
N ASN A 24 19.59 -11.72 -26.06
CA ASN A 24 20.24 -10.63 -26.79
C ASN A 24 19.30 -9.90 -27.77
N SER A 25 18.04 -9.71 -27.35
CA SER A 25 16.94 -9.35 -28.26
C SER A 25 16.60 -7.86 -28.26
N TRP A 26 17.58 -7.00 -27.95
CA TRP A 26 17.40 -5.54 -27.82
C TRP A 26 16.90 -4.87 -29.10
N ALA A 27 17.28 -5.38 -30.27
CA ALA A 27 16.83 -4.85 -31.57
C ALA A 27 15.31 -5.01 -31.82
N ARG A 28 14.60 -5.78 -30.98
CA ARG A 28 13.15 -5.98 -31.05
C ARG A 28 12.38 -5.11 -30.04
N MET A 29 13.07 -4.20 -29.36
CA MET A 29 12.46 -3.24 -28.43
C MET A 29 11.69 -2.18 -29.22
N ASP A 30 10.46 -1.91 -28.81
CA ASP A 30 9.53 -0.99 -29.48
C ASP A 30 8.78 -0.07 -28.50
N SER A 31 9.12 -0.12 -27.22
CA SER A 31 8.67 0.85 -26.21
C SER A 31 9.34 2.21 -26.40
N TYR A 32 8.63 3.26 -25.98
CA TYR A 32 9.05 4.65 -26.17
C TYR A 32 8.49 5.56 -25.07
N TYR A 33 9.00 6.78 -25.01
CA TYR A 33 8.41 7.85 -24.19
C TYR A 33 7.43 8.67 -25.03
N ASN A 34 6.20 8.85 -24.54
CA ASN A 34 5.21 9.72 -25.18
C ASN A 34 5.48 11.21 -24.87
N ASP A 35 4.65 12.11 -25.41
CA ASP A 35 4.80 13.56 -25.21
C ASP A 35 4.67 13.98 -23.73
N ALA A 36 3.93 13.21 -22.94
CA ALA A 36 3.80 13.40 -21.49
C ALA A 36 4.99 12.82 -20.69
N HIS A 37 6.04 12.35 -21.37
CA HIS A 37 7.21 11.69 -20.78
C HIS A 37 6.86 10.42 -19.98
N GLU A 38 5.77 9.75 -20.34
CA GLU A 38 5.40 8.45 -19.79
C GLU A 38 6.02 7.34 -20.65
N TYR A 39 6.54 6.30 -20.00
CA TYR A 39 7.11 5.16 -20.70
C TYR A 39 5.99 4.20 -21.14
N VAL A 40 5.78 4.12 -22.45
CA VAL A 40 4.74 3.31 -23.08
C VAL A 40 5.36 2.03 -23.64
N LEU A 41 4.83 0.88 -23.22
CA LEU A 41 5.20 -0.42 -23.77
C LEU A 41 4.70 -0.59 -25.20
N GLY A 42 5.62 -0.81 -26.12
CA GLY A 42 5.31 -1.24 -27.48
C GLY A 42 4.76 -2.66 -27.50
N GLU A 43 4.20 -3.07 -28.64
CA GLU A 43 3.51 -4.35 -28.78
C GLU A 43 4.45 -5.54 -28.55
N ASN A 44 5.68 -5.49 -29.08
CA ASN A 44 6.67 -6.55 -28.90
C ASN A 44 7.13 -6.67 -27.45
N ASP A 45 7.39 -5.53 -26.81
CA ASP A 45 7.76 -5.47 -25.39
C ASP A 45 6.64 -5.97 -24.48
N LEU A 46 5.40 -5.54 -24.70
CA LEU A 46 4.25 -5.99 -23.92
C LEU A 46 4.00 -7.49 -24.10
N ASN A 47 4.07 -8.00 -25.33
CA ASN A 47 3.92 -9.43 -25.62
C ASN A 47 5.04 -10.28 -25.01
N LEU A 48 6.27 -9.76 -24.93
CA LEU A 48 7.34 -10.41 -24.17
C LEU A 48 7.02 -10.41 -22.67
N ALA A 49 6.65 -9.26 -22.10
CA ALA A 49 6.36 -9.11 -20.68
C ALA A 49 5.22 -10.05 -20.23
N LYS A 50 4.11 -10.10 -20.98
CA LYS A 50 2.98 -11.01 -20.75
C LYS A 50 3.41 -12.47 -20.68
N ARG A 51 4.17 -12.94 -21.69
CA ARG A 51 4.64 -14.33 -21.75
C ARG A 51 5.54 -14.68 -20.58
N LEU A 52 6.43 -13.77 -20.18
CA LEU A 52 7.31 -13.98 -19.03
C LEU A 52 6.52 -14.02 -17.71
N CYS A 53 5.53 -13.14 -17.53
CA CYS A 53 4.64 -13.15 -16.37
C CYS A 53 3.85 -14.46 -16.23
N GLY A 54 3.25 -14.92 -17.33
CA GLY A 54 2.50 -16.18 -17.37
C GLY A 54 3.36 -17.45 -17.28
N ALA A 55 4.66 -17.37 -17.61
CA ALA A 55 5.59 -18.51 -17.47
C ALA A 55 6.02 -18.77 -16.01
N GLY A 56 5.68 -17.88 -15.07
CA GLY A 56 5.92 -18.04 -13.65
C GLY A 56 7.02 -17.15 -13.07
N SER A 57 7.17 -17.22 -11.75
CA SER A 57 8.04 -16.33 -10.94
C SER A 57 9.50 -16.26 -11.42
N ASP A 58 10.07 -17.39 -11.86
CA ASP A 58 11.47 -17.47 -12.30
C ASP A 58 11.71 -16.74 -13.63
N HIS A 59 10.68 -16.66 -14.47
CA HIS A 59 10.72 -16.02 -15.78
C HIS A 59 10.43 -14.52 -15.70
N ARG A 60 9.58 -14.10 -14.75
CA ARG A 60 9.15 -12.70 -14.60
C ARG A 60 9.99 -11.86 -13.64
N LYS A 61 11.19 -12.32 -13.25
CA LYS A 61 12.11 -11.58 -12.35
C LYS A 61 12.36 -10.11 -12.73
N PHE A 62 12.12 -9.72 -13.99
CA PHE A 62 12.20 -8.32 -14.43
C PHE A 62 11.18 -7.41 -13.71
N ILE A 63 9.98 -7.90 -13.38
CA ILE A 63 8.95 -7.08 -12.70
C ILE A 63 9.33 -6.72 -11.26
N ARG A 64 10.29 -7.46 -10.67
CA ARG A 64 10.88 -7.11 -9.36
C ARG A 64 11.65 -5.79 -9.40
N GLN A 65 12.01 -5.33 -10.60
CA GLN A 65 12.74 -4.08 -10.82
C GLN A 65 11.82 -2.89 -11.14
N ILE A 66 10.52 -3.12 -11.33
CA ILE A 66 9.51 -2.07 -11.50
C ILE A 66 9.10 -1.62 -10.11
N LEU A 67 9.54 -0.43 -9.70
CA LEU A 67 9.35 0.09 -8.35
C LEU A 67 8.05 0.87 -8.27
N VAL A 68 7.35 0.76 -7.14
CA VAL A 68 6.14 1.52 -6.84
C VAL A 68 6.34 2.23 -5.51
N SER A 69 6.16 3.55 -5.50
CA SER A 69 6.04 4.34 -4.28
C SER A 69 4.60 4.81 -4.14
N VAL A 70 4.03 4.70 -2.95
CA VAL A 70 2.63 5.05 -2.70
C VAL A 70 2.42 5.45 -1.25
N ASP A 71 1.55 6.42 -1.03
CA ASP A 71 1.08 6.80 0.30
C ASP A 71 -0.23 6.07 0.61
N ILE A 72 -0.24 5.30 1.70
CA ILE A 72 -1.40 4.53 2.14
C ILE A 72 -1.79 5.00 3.54
N THR A 73 -3.07 5.33 3.71
CA THR A 73 -3.69 5.60 5.01
C THR A 73 -4.59 4.42 5.37
N ALA A 74 -4.25 3.70 6.43
CA ALA A 74 -4.99 2.49 6.84
C ALA A 74 -4.98 2.30 8.36
N PRO A 75 -5.95 1.56 8.91
CA PRO A 75 -6.00 1.27 10.34
C PRO A 75 -4.87 0.33 10.78
N MET A 76 -4.41 0.44 12.04
CA MET A 76 -3.31 -0.39 12.57
C MET A 76 -3.56 -1.89 12.45
N TYR A 77 -4.80 -2.37 12.55
CA TYR A 77 -5.10 -3.80 12.34
C TYR A 77 -4.79 -4.28 10.92
N TRP A 78 -4.98 -3.43 9.92
CA TRP A 78 -4.67 -3.74 8.53
C TRP A 78 -3.15 -3.76 8.31
N TRP A 79 -2.44 -2.78 8.91
CA TRP A 79 -0.98 -2.72 8.85
C TRP A 79 -0.30 -3.98 9.38
N LYS A 80 -0.85 -4.61 10.43
CA LYS A 80 -0.34 -5.88 10.96
C LYS A 80 -0.34 -7.00 9.90
N GLU A 81 -1.38 -7.05 9.06
CA GLU A 81 -1.45 -8.01 7.96
C GLU A 81 -0.52 -7.63 6.80
N TYR A 82 -0.42 -6.32 6.50
CA TYR A 82 0.46 -5.79 5.47
C TYR A 82 1.94 -6.08 5.74
N ASP A 83 2.38 -5.99 7.00
CA ASP A 83 3.78 -6.21 7.40
C ASP A 83 4.28 -7.65 7.13
N THR A 84 3.40 -8.59 6.74
CA THR A 84 3.76 -9.93 6.26
C THR A 84 4.51 -9.90 4.91
N TYR A 85 4.27 -8.88 4.08
CA TYR A 85 4.88 -8.75 2.74
C TYR A 85 6.27 -8.12 2.81
N LYS A 86 7.24 -8.77 3.47
CA LYS A 86 8.56 -8.22 3.87
C LYS A 86 9.46 -7.64 2.76
N VAL A 87 9.20 -7.94 1.49
CA VAL A 87 9.91 -7.30 0.36
C VAL A 87 9.33 -5.89 0.04
N ALA A 88 8.21 -5.53 0.70
CA ALA A 88 7.50 -4.24 0.65
C ALA A 88 7.77 -3.28 1.81
N THR A 89 8.51 -3.69 2.84
CA THR A 89 8.39 -3.08 4.18
C THR A 89 9.40 -1.97 4.44
N VAL A 90 9.78 -1.20 3.43
CA VAL A 90 10.31 0.14 3.71
C VAL A 90 9.11 1.06 3.73
N ALA A 91 8.58 1.25 4.94
CA ALA A 91 7.48 2.15 5.20
C ALA A 91 7.96 3.27 6.11
N ASN A 92 7.81 4.52 5.66
CA ASN A 92 8.04 5.68 6.50
C ASN A 92 6.70 6.12 7.07
N SER A 93 6.57 6.03 8.39
CA SER A 93 5.37 6.47 9.12
C SER A 93 5.72 7.64 10.03
N THR A 94 4.74 8.51 10.27
CA THR A 94 4.87 9.48 11.36
C THR A 94 4.85 8.71 12.68
N SER A 95 5.86 8.88 13.53
CA SER A 95 5.94 8.18 14.82
C SER A 95 4.73 8.51 15.69
N THR A 96 3.86 7.51 15.89
CA THR A 96 2.72 7.62 16.79
C THR A 96 3.17 8.00 18.19
N MET A 97 4.23 7.37 18.70
CA MET A 97 4.77 7.64 20.04
C MET A 97 5.19 9.11 20.24
N HIS A 98 5.64 9.79 19.18
CA HIS A 98 6.10 11.19 19.26
C HIS A 98 5.03 12.21 18.92
N LYS A 99 4.00 11.85 18.14
CA LYS A 99 3.05 12.81 17.56
C LYS A 99 1.60 12.61 17.98
N ILE A 100 1.27 11.54 18.70
CA ILE A 100 -0.10 11.21 19.12
C ILE A 100 -0.80 12.33 19.92
N HIS A 101 -0.04 13.19 20.60
CA HIS A 101 -0.59 14.29 21.40
C HIS A 101 -0.65 15.64 20.65
N ASN A 102 -0.16 15.70 19.41
CA ASN A 102 0.01 16.95 18.67
C ASN A 102 -1.29 17.55 18.16
N LYS A 103 -2.32 16.74 17.96
CA LYS A 103 -3.65 17.19 17.55
C LYS A 103 -4.73 16.54 18.45
N PRO A 104 -5.91 17.16 18.57
CA PRO A 104 -7.06 16.52 19.22
C PRO A 104 -7.42 15.19 18.55
N PHE A 105 -7.92 14.25 19.35
CA PHE A 105 -8.51 13.03 18.79
C PHE A 105 -9.91 13.33 18.24
N GLU A 106 -10.14 12.89 17.01
CA GLU A 106 -11.44 12.96 16.34
C GLU A 106 -11.89 11.56 15.94
N LEU A 107 -13.20 11.34 15.80
CA LEU A 107 -13.73 10.03 15.41
C LEU A 107 -13.16 9.55 14.07
N ASP A 108 -12.96 10.47 13.13
CA ASP A 108 -12.45 10.20 11.78
C ASP A 108 -10.95 9.86 11.74
N ASP A 109 -10.23 9.98 12.86
CA ASP A 109 -8.89 9.41 13.02
C ASP A 109 -8.90 7.88 13.07
N PHE A 110 -10.09 7.27 13.17
CA PHE A 110 -10.27 5.84 13.32
C PHE A 110 -11.17 5.29 12.20
N SER A 111 -10.92 4.05 11.79
CA SER A 111 -11.87 3.33 10.95
C SER A 111 -13.10 2.92 11.76
N HIS A 112 -14.25 3.54 11.45
CA HIS A 112 -15.55 3.33 12.10
C HIS A 112 -16.68 2.97 11.12
N ASP A 113 -16.37 2.82 9.83
CA ASP A 113 -17.32 2.69 8.72
C ASP A 113 -18.15 1.38 8.72
N HIS A 114 -17.81 0.43 9.59
CA HIS A 114 -18.54 -0.83 9.74
C HIS A 114 -19.11 -1.04 11.16
N MET A 115 -18.95 -0.05 12.04
CA MET A 115 -19.54 -0.10 13.38
C MET A 115 -21.06 0.09 13.31
N THR A 116 -21.79 -0.61 14.17
CA THR A 116 -23.21 -0.31 14.41
C THR A 116 -23.35 1.05 15.08
N GLU A 117 -24.50 1.70 14.95
CA GLU A 117 -24.73 3.01 15.57
C GLU A 117 -24.52 2.98 17.10
N GLU A 118 -25.00 1.93 17.77
CA GLU A 118 -24.74 1.72 19.21
C GLU A 118 -23.23 1.64 19.52
N SER A 119 -22.46 0.89 18.70
CA SER A 119 -21.01 0.78 18.89
C SER A 119 -20.31 2.12 18.63
N LYS A 120 -20.75 2.89 17.63
CA LYS A 120 -20.21 4.23 17.33
C LYS A 120 -20.43 5.19 18.48
N GLU A 121 -21.61 5.19 19.10
CA GLU A 121 -21.90 6.05 20.27
C GLU A 121 -20.94 5.75 21.44
N LYS A 122 -20.73 4.47 21.76
CA LYS A 122 -19.78 4.07 22.81
C LYS A 122 -18.34 4.38 22.43
N PHE A 123 -18.00 4.22 21.16
CA PHE A 123 -16.68 4.53 20.65
C PHE A 123 -16.39 6.03 20.69
N GLN A 124 -17.37 6.88 20.36
CA GLN A 124 -17.26 8.33 20.51
C GLN A 124 -16.95 8.72 21.96
N ALA A 125 -17.70 8.18 22.93
CA ALA A 125 -17.43 8.45 24.35
C ALA A 125 -16.02 8.00 24.78
N TYR A 126 -15.51 6.91 24.19
CA TYR A 126 -14.14 6.44 24.42
C TYR A 126 -13.09 7.39 23.83
N ILE A 127 -13.32 7.90 22.60
CA ILE A 127 -12.45 8.89 21.96
C ILE A 127 -12.45 10.21 22.75
N ASP A 128 -13.61 10.66 23.22
CA ASP A 128 -13.73 11.86 24.07
C ASP A 128 -12.91 11.69 25.36
N TYR A 129 -12.97 10.51 25.98
CA TYR A 129 -12.14 10.20 27.16
C TYR A 129 -10.64 10.24 26.84
N MET A 130 -10.21 9.64 25.73
CA MET A 130 -8.80 9.72 25.29
C MET A 130 -8.35 11.17 25.07
N GLU A 131 -9.21 12.03 24.55
CA GLU A 131 -8.93 13.46 24.40
C GLU A 131 -8.75 14.16 25.75
N THR A 132 -9.53 13.80 26.79
CA THR A 132 -9.30 14.32 28.14
C THR A 132 -7.92 13.94 28.70
N ILE A 133 -7.46 12.71 28.43
CA ILE A 133 -6.11 12.25 28.81
C ILE A 133 -5.07 13.04 28.03
N ARG A 134 -5.29 13.27 26.73
CA ARG A 134 -4.38 14.05 25.88
C ARG A 134 -4.21 15.47 26.41
N GLN A 135 -5.29 16.14 26.80
CA GLN A 135 -5.25 17.48 27.40
C GLN A 135 -4.44 17.49 28.70
N LYS A 136 -4.72 16.55 29.62
CA LYS A 136 -3.92 16.37 30.85
C LYS A 136 -2.44 16.18 30.55
N PHE A 137 -2.09 15.33 29.58
CA PHE A 137 -0.70 15.14 29.18
C PHE A 137 -0.08 16.43 28.60
N VAL A 138 -0.80 17.14 27.74
CA VAL A 138 -0.31 18.38 27.12
C VAL A 138 -0.04 19.45 28.16
N GLU A 139 -0.89 19.58 29.16
CA GLU A 139 -0.77 20.52 30.28
C GLU A 139 0.33 20.14 31.27
N THR A 140 0.33 18.90 31.76
CA THR A 140 1.19 18.45 32.88
C THR A 140 2.53 17.87 32.43
N LYS A 141 2.61 17.35 31.21
CA LYS A 141 3.72 16.53 30.70
C LYS A 141 4.02 15.29 31.54
N GLU A 142 3.10 14.82 32.38
CA GLU A 142 3.28 13.63 33.19
C GLU A 142 3.33 12.36 32.33
N LYS A 143 4.34 11.52 32.56
CA LYS A 143 4.57 10.30 31.77
C LYS A 143 3.44 9.27 31.90
N ALA A 144 2.69 9.29 33.00
CA ALA A 144 1.55 8.40 33.22
C ALA A 144 0.47 8.60 32.13
N TYR A 145 0.03 9.84 31.90
CA TYR A 145 -0.95 10.14 30.85
C TYR A 145 -0.44 9.81 29.44
N TRP A 146 0.86 9.94 29.18
CA TRP A 146 1.43 9.50 27.91
C TRP A 146 1.33 7.98 27.71
N TYR A 147 1.59 7.20 28.76
CA TYR A 147 1.41 5.74 28.71
C TYR A 147 -0.06 5.37 28.52
N ASP A 148 -0.99 6.06 29.18
CA ASP A 148 -2.43 5.86 29.00
C ASP A 148 -2.80 6.06 27.52
N LEU A 149 -2.38 7.16 26.89
CA LEU A 149 -2.65 7.42 25.46
C LEU A 149 -2.18 6.29 24.55
N ILE A 150 -0.99 5.75 24.81
CA ILE A 150 -0.40 4.70 23.97
C ILE A 150 -1.12 3.37 24.17
N GLN A 151 -1.38 3.00 25.42
CA GLN A 151 -1.98 1.70 25.73
C GLN A 151 -3.47 1.65 25.39
N LEU A 152 -4.15 2.80 25.46
CA LEU A 152 -5.57 2.92 25.11
C LEU A 152 -5.80 3.07 23.60
N LEU A 153 -4.78 3.36 22.78
CA LEU A 153 -4.95 3.62 21.36
C LEU A 153 -5.63 2.44 20.62
N PRO A 154 -6.85 2.63 20.08
CA PRO A 154 -7.54 1.60 19.33
C PRO A 154 -6.75 1.15 18.09
N SER A 155 -6.82 -0.15 17.79
CA SER A 155 -6.23 -0.71 16.56
C SER A 155 -6.89 -0.19 15.27
N SER A 156 -8.06 0.45 15.37
CA SER A 156 -8.72 1.14 14.27
C SER A 156 -8.09 2.48 13.92
N TYR A 157 -7.10 2.98 14.69
CA TYR A 157 -6.43 4.25 14.41
C TYR A 157 -5.75 4.22 13.04
N ASN A 158 -6.05 5.22 12.21
CA ASN A 158 -5.53 5.33 10.87
C ASN A 158 -4.11 5.91 10.88
N GLN A 159 -3.20 5.24 10.18
CA GLN A 159 -1.83 5.69 10.00
C GLN A 159 -1.55 5.85 8.52
N LEU A 160 -1.03 7.03 8.17
CA LEU A 160 -0.39 7.28 6.88
C LEU A 160 1.03 6.71 6.88
N ARG A 161 1.35 5.90 5.88
CA ARG A 161 2.71 5.43 5.60
C ARG A 161 3.01 5.57 4.11
N THR A 162 4.21 6.07 3.80
CA THR A 162 4.77 5.97 2.44
C THR A 162 5.42 4.61 2.30
N CYS A 163 4.94 3.81 1.35
CA CYS A 163 5.38 2.44 1.09
C CYS A 163 6.16 2.33 -0.22
N THR A 164 7.23 1.52 -0.20
CA THR A 164 7.96 1.12 -1.41
C THR A 164 7.73 -0.36 -1.70
N LEU A 165 7.25 -0.63 -2.92
CA LEU A 165 6.85 -1.94 -3.43
C LEU A 165 7.52 -2.19 -4.78
N ASN A 166 7.37 -3.41 -5.30
CA ASN A 166 7.60 -3.71 -6.71
C ASN A 166 6.43 -4.53 -7.27
N TYR A 167 6.36 -4.66 -8.59
CA TYR A 167 5.25 -5.37 -9.23
C TYR A 167 5.13 -6.84 -8.79
N GLU A 168 6.24 -7.55 -8.52
CA GLU A 168 6.17 -8.93 -8.00
C GLU A 168 5.51 -8.98 -6.61
N THR A 169 5.78 -8.00 -5.77
CA THR A 169 5.17 -7.90 -4.46
C THR A 169 3.68 -7.63 -4.57
N LEU A 170 3.28 -6.79 -5.54
CA LEU A 170 1.88 -6.52 -5.84
C LEU A 170 1.15 -7.73 -6.41
N VAL A 171 1.80 -8.59 -7.21
CA VAL A 171 1.25 -9.88 -7.64
C VAL A 171 0.91 -10.71 -6.40
N ASN A 172 1.87 -10.87 -5.48
CA ASN A 172 1.66 -11.65 -4.26
C ASN A 172 0.54 -11.08 -3.37
N ILE A 173 0.47 -9.76 -3.21
CA ILE A 173 -0.59 -9.10 -2.44
C ILE A 173 -1.94 -9.34 -3.12
N TYR A 174 -2.08 -9.03 -4.40
CA TYR A 174 -3.35 -9.12 -5.12
C TYR A 174 -3.92 -10.54 -5.07
N HIS A 175 -3.12 -11.55 -5.40
CA HIS A 175 -3.60 -12.93 -5.45
C HIS A 175 -3.94 -13.49 -4.07
N ALA A 176 -3.26 -13.05 -3.01
CA ALA A 176 -3.57 -13.46 -1.64
C ALA A 176 -4.77 -12.71 -1.02
N ARG A 177 -5.07 -11.48 -1.48
CA ARG A 177 -5.97 -10.55 -0.78
C ARG A 177 -7.23 -10.14 -1.55
N LYS A 178 -7.32 -10.43 -2.86
CA LYS A 178 -8.49 -10.04 -3.68
C LYS A 178 -9.84 -10.56 -3.16
N ASN A 179 -9.85 -11.69 -2.44
CA ASN A 179 -11.04 -12.30 -1.85
C ASN A 179 -11.05 -12.21 -0.31
N HIS A 180 -10.30 -11.27 0.27
CA HIS A 180 -10.17 -11.17 1.72
C HIS A 180 -11.47 -10.74 2.40
N LYS A 181 -11.62 -10.99 3.70
CA LYS A 181 -12.83 -10.58 4.46
C LYS A 181 -12.90 -9.08 4.76
N LEU A 182 -11.73 -8.44 4.89
CA LEU A 182 -11.61 -7.00 5.13
C LEU A 182 -11.72 -6.22 3.82
N LYS A 183 -12.58 -5.20 3.78
CA LYS A 183 -12.82 -4.37 2.58
C LYS A 183 -11.65 -3.45 2.25
N GLU A 184 -10.82 -3.13 3.22
CA GLU A 184 -9.59 -2.34 3.04
C GLU A 184 -8.63 -3.04 2.07
N TRP A 185 -8.55 -4.38 2.12
CA TRP A 185 -7.78 -5.14 1.14
C TRP A 185 -8.37 -5.09 -0.26
N HIS A 186 -9.70 -5.05 -0.39
CA HIS A 186 -10.36 -4.89 -1.69
C HIS A 186 -10.05 -3.50 -2.27
N THR A 187 -10.10 -2.46 -1.43
CA THR A 187 -9.73 -1.09 -1.82
C THR A 187 -8.29 -1.04 -2.33
N LEU A 188 -7.35 -1.70 -1.63
CA LEU A 188 -5.97 -1.81 -2.12
C LEU A 188 -5.90 -2.61 -3.43
N CYS A 189 -6.61 -3.74 -3.55
CA CYS A 189 -6.61 -4.55 -4.77
C CYS A 189 -7.21 -3.81 -5.97
N ASP A 190 -8.21 -2.96 -5.75
CA ASP A 190 -8.79 -2.12 -6.79
C ASP A 190 -7.79 -1.03 -7.23
N TRP A 191 -7.05 -0.42 -6.30
CA TRP A 191 -5.93 0.45 -6.64
C TRP A 191 -4.82 -0.30 -7.42
N ILE A 192 -4.49 -1.54 -7.06
CA ILE A 192 -3.50 -2.34 -7.81
C ILE A 192 -3.90 -2.46 -9.29
N LYS A 193 -5.20 -2.64 -9.58
CA LYS A 193 -5.71 -2.73 -10.96
C LYS A 193 -5.55 -1.44 -11.76
N THR A 194 -5.38 -0.27 -11.11
CA THR A 194 -5.19 1.01 -11.80
C THR A 194 -3.74 1.27 -12.20
N LEU A 195 -2.79 0.43 -11.77
CA LEU A 195 -1.38 0.62 -12.11
C LEU A 195 -1.12 0.33 -13.60
N PRO A 196 -0.10 0.97 -14.20
CA PRO A 196 0.26 0.73 -15.60
C PRO A 196 0.47 -0.76 -15.89
N TYR A 197 -0.28 -1.28 -16.87
CA TYR A 197 -0.23 -2.68 -17.31
C TYR A 197 -0.58 -3.70 -16.20
N ALA A 198 -1.35 -3.32 -15.18
CA ALA A 198 -1.68 -4.21 -14.07
C ALA A 198 -2.37 -5.51 -14.51
N SER A 199 -3.31 -5.43 -15.47
CA SER A 199 -4.00 -6.61 -16.02
C SER A 199 -3.06 -7.66 -16.58
N ASP A 200 -1.93 -7.20 -17.14
CA ASP A 200 -0.99 -8.00 -17.89
C ASP A 200 0.18 -8.47 -17.02
N LEU A 201 0.59 -7.66 -16.04
CA LEU A 201 1.82 -7.84 -15.27
C LEU A 201 1.60 -8.11 -13.78
N ILE A 202 0.40 -7.88 -13.25
CA ILE A 202 0.11 -8.02 -11.82
C ILE A 202 -1.06 -8.97 -11.55
N THR A 203 -2.20 -8.72 -12.20
CA THR A 203 -3.47 -9.39 -11.90
C THR A 203 -3.83 -10.49 -12.90
N PHE A 204 -2.86 -10.88 -13.74
CA PHE A 204 -3.04 -11.94 -14.73
C PHE A 204 -3.44 -13.25 -14.03
N THR A 205 -4.27 -14.04 -14.68
CA THR A 205 -4.55 -15.41 -14.25
C THR A 205 -3.50 -16.33 -14.86
N ASP A 206 -2.82 -17.12 -14.04
CA ASP A 206 -1.96 -18.20 -14.54
C ASP A 206 -2.82 -19.14 -15.40
N GLY A 207 -2.52 -19.20 -16.70
CA GLY A 207 -3.01 -20.16 -17.72
C GLY A 207 -4.45 -20.67 -17.62
N GLU A 208 -5.28 -20.28 -18.60
CA GLU A 208 -6.00 -21.33 -19.34
C GLU A 208 -5.03 -22.02 -20.31
#